data_AF-A0A3A8G7J2-F1
#
_entry.id   AF-A0A3A8G7J2-F1
#
_cell.length_a   1.000
_cell.length_b   1.000
_cell.length_c   1.000
_cell.angle_alpha   90.00
_cell.angle_beta   90.00
_cell.angle_gamma   90.00
#
_symmetry.space_group_name_H-M   'P 1'
#
loop_
_entity.id
_entity.type
_entity.pdbx_description
1 polymer ?
#
loop_
_entity_poly.entity_id
_entity_poly.type
_entity_poly.pdbx_seq_one_letter_code
_entity_poly.pdbx_strand_id
1 'polypeptide(L)'
;MKKTLLLVETLFVLGAAGCGAPDGSLPAEDRQPSLESSGEDLTTTGCTQLTPTSVKASGDDGTGSVAANTLDDQLTTRWSSLGKGEWIDYDLGATKSVGALAVAWHEGHKRANTFTISVSPDGYTYTQVYSGTSKGTTTAAETYTFTPVSTRRVRVTVQGNTLNDWASIAEARPCAGTTTTPPPTTPGGIVWRGDFESGSRSQWDGTQMMSADRLQVVSSPVREGGYALKATVKQGDDPINSSGNRNEIFKQTKEAVGSEYWYRWSTRFAADFPSVNTWQLFTQWHHDGCCGSPPVEFYVYGEEMRLNIGGSPGTIVWRTPLVRNTWHDFVFHVKWSPNASVGFVELYYDGQLVLPKRNIATQYSGQLNYLKIGLYRNDTIAPVGVVYHDGWVMGRTQADVLDANYKLK
;
A
#
# COMPACT_ATOMS: atom_id res chain seq x y z
N MET A 1 -66.71 -10.51 29.03
CA MET A 1 -65.73 -9.39 29.13
C MET A 1 -65.66 -8.67 27.78
N LYS A 2 -64.86 -7.59 27.69
CA LYS A 2 -64.54 -6.78 26.48
C LYS A 2 -64.22 -7.64 25.24
N LYS A 3 -64.46 -7.22 23.98
CA LYS A 3 -65.38 -6.19 23.39
C LYS A 3 -65.49 -6.50 21.87
N THR A 4 -66.58 -6.13 21.21
CA THR A 4 -66.91 -6.55 19.82
C THR A 4 -66.23 -5.73 18.72
N LEU A 5 -66.14 -6.33 17.52
CA LEU A 5 -65.81 -5.73 16.21
C LEU A 5 -67.05 -5.00 15.60
N LEU A 6 -66.88 -4.38 14.41
CA LEU A 6 -67.92 -3.79 13.52
C LEU A 6 -68.69 -2.55 14.06
N LEU A 7 -69.28 -1.65 13.25
CA LEU A 7 -69.06 -1.17 11.86
C LEU A 7 -69.94 0.09 11.59
N VAL A 8 -69.66 0.84 10.49
CA VAL A 8 -70.63 1.53 9.60
C VAL A 8 -71.35 2.84 10.05
N GLU A 9 -71.07 3.91 9.27
CA GLU A 9 -71.99 4.97 8.74
C GLU A 9 -72.73 5.99 9.66
N THR A 10 -73.32 7.09 9.15
CA THR A 10 -73.43 7.63 7.76
C THR A 10 -72.88 9.10 7.66
N LEU A 11 -73.44 10.21 7.09
CA LEU A 11 -74.70 10.54 6.40
C LEU A 11 -74.58 11.87 5.56
N PHE A 12 -74.85 11.83 4.23
CA PHE A 12 -75.49 12.89 3.38
C PHE A 12 -74.74 14.24 3.10
N VAL A 13 -75.01 15.06 2.06
CA VAL A 13 -75.65 15.00 0.69
C VAL A 13 -75.34 16.39 0.00
N LEU A 14 -75.37 16.76 -1.30
CA LEU A 14 -75.88 16.34 -2.64
C LEU A 14 -74.89 16.93 -3.70
N GLY A 15 -74.92 16.73 -5.03
CA GLY A 15 -75.58 15.77 -5.93
C GLY A 15 -75.90 16.36 -7.33
N ALA A 16 -76.25 15.49 -8.29
CA ALA A 16 -76.82 15.74 -9.64
C ALA A 16 -75.96 16.51 -10.70
N ALA A 17 -76.09 16.28 -12.01
CA ALA A 17 -76.58 15.11 -12.79
C ALA A 17 -76.14 15.24 -14.27
N GLY A 18 -76.02 14.13 -15.01
CA GLY A 18 -75.72 14.12 -16.45
C GLY A 18 -75.63 12.69 -17.01
N CYS A 19 -76.12 12.45 -18.23
CA CYS A 19 -76.31 11.10 -18.79
C CYS A 19 -75.53 10.88 -20.10
N GLY A 20 -75.16 9.62 -20.37
CA GLY A 20 -74.90 9.13 -21.73
C GLY A 20 -73.50 8.57 -21.97
N ALA A 21 -73.44 7.30 -22.35
CA ALA A 21 -72.41 6.78 -23.27
C ALA A 21 -72.97 6.84 -24.71
N PRO A 22 -72.13 6.89 -25.75
CA PRO A 22 -71.69 5.61 -26.34
C PRO A 22 -70.21 5.59 -26.76
N ASP A 23 -69.77 4.48 -27.35
CA ASP A 23 -68.41 4.26 -27.86
C ASP A 23 -67.96 5.29 -28.92
N GLY A 24 -66.68 5.65 -28.89
CA GLY A 24 -66.06 6.56 -29.86
C GLY A 24 -64.54 6.44 -29.89
N SER A 25 -63.98 5.67 -30.83
CA SER A 25 -62.54 5.39 -30.93
C SER A 25 -61.80 6.41 -31.81
N LEU A 26 -61.15 7.42 -31.21
CA LEU A 26 -60.16 8.32 -31.81
C LEU A 26 -59.22 8.90 -30.71
N PRO A 27 -58.05 9.44 -31.08
CA PRO A 27 -56.94 8.80 -31.79
C PRO A 27 -55.74 8.61 -30.84
N ALA A 28 -54.60 8.12 -31.35
CA ALA A 28 -53.36 8.08 -30.56
C ALA A 28 -52.68 9.46 -30.58
N GLU A 29 -52.80 10.22 -29.48
CA GLU A 29 -52.12 11.51 -29.32
C GLU A 29 -50.98 11.42 -28.29
N ASP A 30 -49.81 11.84 -28.77
CA ASP A 30 -48.51 12.07 -28.11
C ASP A 30 -48.25 11.46 -26.71
N ARG A 31 -47.74 10.22 -26.68
CA ARG A 31 -46.95 9.77 -25.51
C ARG A 31 -45.59 10.47 -25.55
N GLN A 32 -45.39 11.45 -24.67
CA GLN A 32 -44.03 11.85 -24.29
C GLN A 32 -43.21 10.60 -23.93
N PRO A 33 -41.97 10.45 -24.43
CA PRO A 33 -41.14 9.31 -24.08
C PRO A 33 -40.84 9.33 -22.58
N SER A 34 -41.32 8.32 -21.87
CA SER A 34 -40.94 8.05 -20.50
C SER A 34 -39.44 7.79 -20.44
N LEU A 35 -38.71 8.59 -19.66
CA LEU A 35 -37.26 8.47 -19.46
C LEU A 35 -36.92 7.27 -18.55
N GLU A 36 -37.26 6.06 -19.01
CA GLU A 36 -36.86 4.78 -18.41
C GLU A 36 -35.40 4.46 -18.77
N SER A 37 -34.47 5.33 -18.36
CA SER A 37 -33.03 5.07 -18.41
C SER A 37 -32.65 4.00 -17.37
N SER A 38 -32.92 2.75 -17.69
CA SER A 38 -32.48 1.60 -16.90
C SER A 38 -31.15 1.05 -17.44
N GLY A 39 -30.10 1.11 -16.62
CA GLY A 39 -28.81 0.45 -16.83
C GLY A 39 -27.83 1.10 -17.82
N GLU A 40 -28.27 1.60 -18.99
CA GLU A 40 -27.33 1.95 -20.07
C GLU A 40 -26.46 3.19 -19.79
N ASP A 41 -26.97 4.28 -19.18
CA ASP A 41 -26.18 5.50 -18.91
C ASP A 41 -25.04 5.32 -17.86
N LEU A 42 -24.97 4.15 -17.20
CA LEU A 42 -23.86 3.78 -16.31
C LEU A 42 -22.74 3.00 -17.02
N THR A 43 -22.90 2.64 -18.31
CA THR A 43 -21.89 1.90 -19.08
C THR A 43 -20.72 2.79 -19.49
N THR A 44 -19.84 3.04 -18.52
CA THR A 44 -18.66 3.90 -18.67
C THR A 44 -17.55 3.18 -19.44
N THR A 45 -17.41 3.51 -20.73
CA THR A 45 -16.34 3.00 -21.60
C THR A 45 -14.96 3.18 -20.96
N GLY A 46 -14.32 2.08 -20.59
CA GLY A 46 -13.01 2.06 -19.91
C GLY A 46 -13.05 1.90 -18.39
N CYS A 47 -14.24 1.84 -17.76
CA CYS A 47 -14.40 1.56 -16.33
C CYS A 47 -14.82 0.10 -16.09
N THR A 48 -13.91 -0.72 -15.52
CA THR A 48 -14.31 -1.97 -14.89
C THR A 48 -14.73 -1.66 -13.45
N GLN A 49 -16.02 -1.52 -13.18
CA GLN A 49 -16.53 -1.07 -11.89
C GLN A 49 -16.12 -1.98 -10.71
N LEU A 50 -15.86 -1.38 -9.55
CA LEU A 50 -15.60 -2.04 -8.28
C LEU A 50 -16.70 -1.70 -7.27
N THR A 51 -17.40 -2.71 -6.77
CA THR A 51 -18.42 -2.54 -5.72
C THR A 51 -17.79 -2.05 -4.41
N PRO A 52 -18.29 -0.93 -3.84
CA PRO A 52 -18.02 -0.55 -2.46
C PRO A 52 -18.85 -1.39 -1.47
N THR A 53 -18.31 -1.65 -0.29
CA THR A 53 -19.02 -2.33 0.82
C THR A 53 -19.77 -1.34 1.73
N SER A 54 -19.41 -0.06 1.69
CA SER A 54 -20.13 1.03 2.37
C SER A 54 -19.75 2.38 1.80
N VAL A 55 -20.56 3.40 2.08
CA VAL A 55 -20.31 4.80 1.75
C VAL A 55 -20.71 5.70 2.91
N LYS A 56 -20.02 6.82 3.08
CA LYS A 56 -20.33 7.89 4.05
C LYS A 56 -20.02 9.25 3.45
N ALA A 57 -20.63 10.31 3.95
CA ALA A 57 -20.37 11.69 3.53
C ALA A 57 -20.06 12.61 4.72
N SER A 58 -19.66 13.86 4.44
CA SER A 58 -19.57 14.95 5.41
C SER A 58 -20.93 15.34 6.00
N GLY A 59 -21.98 15.27 5.17
CA GLY A 59 -23.37 15.54 5.52
C GLY A 59 -24.31 15.20 4.35
N ASP A 60 -25.59 15.53 4.49
CA ASP A 60 -26.59 15.47 3.42
C ASP A 60 -27.63 16.61 3.56
N ASP A 61 -28.59 16.69 2.63
CA ASP A 61 -29.59 17.77 2.58
C ASP A 61 -30.71 17.66 3.62
N GLY A 62 -30.72 16.62 4.46
CA GLY A 62 -31.73 16.39 5.50
C GLY A 62 -33.12 16.02 4.95
N THR A 63 -33.28 15.90 3.62
CA THR A 63 -34.57 15.63 2.96
C THR A 63 -34.59 14.33 2.14
N GLY A 64 -33.50 13.57 2.17
CA GLY A 64 -33.40 12.23 1.56
C GLY A 64 -32.25 12.05 0.60
N SER A 65 -31.47 13.09 0.27
CA SER A 65 -30.30 12.97 -0.63
C SER A 65 -29.07 12.41 0.08
N VAL A 66 -29.22 11.23 0.68
CA VAL A 66 -28.21 10.56 1.49
C VAL A 66 -27.09 9.93 0.65
N ALA A 67 -25.94 9.67 1.28
CA ALA A 67 -24.78 9.08 0.61
C ALA A 67 -25.07 7.74 -0.11
N ALA A 68 -25.97 6.91 0.44
CA ALA A 68 -26.33 5.61 -0.11
C ALA A 68 -26.96 5.66 -1.52
N ASN A 69 -27.60 6.78 -1.88
CA ASN A 69 -28.20 7.00 -3.19
C ASN A 69 -27.18 7.01 -4.34
N THR A 70 -25.88 7.16 -4.03
CA THR A 70 -24.80 7.07 -5.03
C THR A 70 -24.37 5.63 -5.34
N LEU A 71 -25.11 4.64 -4.84
CA LEU A 71 -24.87 3.19 -4.99
C LEU A 71 -26.17 2.41 -5.28
N ASP A 72 -27.22 3.05 -5.82
CA ASP A 72 -28.55 2.45 -6.04
C ASP A 72 -28.92 2.23 -7.53
N ASP A 73 -27.99 2.54 -8.44
CA ASP A 73 -28.09 2.49 -9.90
C ASP A 73 -29.18 3.38 -10.53
N GLN A 74 -29.68 4.41 -9.82
CA GLN A 74 -30.74 5.31 -10.31
C GLN A 74 -30.27 6.77 -10.45
N LEU A 75 -30.13 7.26 -11.70
CA LEU A 75 -29.77 8.66 -12.00
C LEU A 75 -30.82 9.71 -11.58
N THR A 76 -31.98 9.27 -11.07
CA THR A 76 -33.04 10.11 -10.50
C THR A 76 -32.86 10.39 -9.01
N THR A 77 -32.13 9.53 -8.29
CA THR A 77 -31.70 9.78 -6.91
C THR A 77 -30.37 10.55 -6.91
N ARG A 78 -29.88 10.92 -5.72
CA ARG A 78 -28.59 11.60 -5.54
C ARG A 78 -28.15 11.61 -4.09
N TRP A 79 -26.85 11.74 -3.85
CA TRP A 79 -26.34 12.43 -2.66
C TRP A 79 -26.37 13.96 -2.90
N SER A 80 -26.61 14.77 -1.87
CA SER A 80 -26.38 16.21 -1.92
C SER A 80 -26.05 16.81 -0.56
N SER A 81 -25.08 17.72 -0.52
CA SER A 81 -24.75 18.53 0.66
C SER A 81 -24.33 19.95 0.25
N LEU A 82 -24.55 20.94 1.11
CA LEU A 82 -24.32 22.35 0.82
C LEU A 82 -23.01 22.85 1.45
N GLY A 83 -22.01 23.12 0.62
CA GLY A 83 -20.74 23.72 1.05
C GLY A 83 -19.56 23.37 0.13
N LYS A 84 -18.53 24.23 0.15
CA LYS A 84 -17.23 23.90 -0.46
C LYS A 84 -16.41 23.07 0.52
N GLY A 85 -15.86 21.96 0.04
CA GLY A 85 -15.18 20.98 0.88
C GLY A 85 -16.07 19.83 1.34
N GLU A 86 -17.35 19.82 0.96
CA GLU A 86 -18.24 18.67 1.17
C GLU A 86 -17.74 17.45 0.40
N TRP A 87 -17.79 16.28 1.04
CA TRP A 87 -17.16 15.07 0.52
C TRP A 87 -18.00 13.81 0.70
N ILE A 88 -17.79 12.84 -0.18
CA ILE A 88 -18.35 11.48 -0.11
C ILE A 88 -17.26 10.44 -0.31
N ASP A 89 -17.32 9.36 0.47
CA ASP A 89 -16.20 8.49 0.80
C ASP A 89 -16.61 7.01 0.80
N TYR A 90 -16.12 6.28 -0.21
CA TYR A 90 -16.48 4.91 -0.54
C TYR A 90 -15.46 3.93 0.06
N ASP A 91 -15.92 2.92 0.79
CA ASP A 91 -15.13 1.80 1.27
C ASP A 91 -15.19 0.62 0.28
N LEU A 92 -14.06 0.12 -0.19
CA LEU A 92 -14.02 -1.09 -1.02
C LEU A 92 -13.98 -2.39 -0.18
N GLY A 93 -13.98 -2.27 1.16
CA GLY A 93 -13.94 -3.36 2.14
C GLY A 93 -12.54 -3.93 2.36
N ALA A 94 -11.77 -4.02 1.28
CA ALA A 94 -10.36 -4.42 1.25
C ALA A 94 -9.59 -3.55 0.25
N THR A 95 -8.25 -3.62 0.28
CA THR A 95 -7.38 -2.95 -0.70
C THR A 95 -7.59 -3.54 -2.10
N LYS A 96 -7.94 -2.70 -3.08
CA LYS A 96 -8.09 -3.03 -4.51
C LYS A 96 -7.23 -2.07 -5.34
N SER A 97 -6.88 -2.45 -6.57
CA SER A 97 -6.24 -1.53 -7.53
C SER A 97 -7.32 -0.64 -8.16
N VAL A 98 -7.28 0.67 -7.89
CA VAL A 98 -8.23 1.66 -8.43
C VAL A 98 -7.48 2.60 -9.38
N GLY A 99 -7.95 2.77 -10.60
CA GLY A 99 -7.33 3.64 -11.61
C GLY A 99 -8.26 4.65 -12.28
N ALA A 100 -9.56 4.64 -11.93
CA ALA A 100 -10.46 5.72 -12.28
C ALA A 100 -11.63 5.80 -11.28
N LEU A 101 -12.43 6.85 -11.43
CA LEU A 101 -13.75 6.96 -10.81
C LEU A 101 -14.75 7.38 -11.88
N ALA A 102 -15.82 6.61 -12.06
CA ALA A 102 -17.01 7.05 -12.79
C ALA A 102 -17.89 7.89 -11.86
N VAL A 103 -18.39 9.04 -12.32
CA VAL A 103 -19.32 9.92 -11.59
C VAL A 103 -20.37 10.49 -12.54
N ALA A 104 -21.65 10.25 -12.24
CA ALA A 104 -22.77 10.98 -12.83
C ALA A 104 -23.15 12.16 -11.93
N TRP A 105 -23.00 13.37 -12.43
CA TRP A 105 -23.27 14.60 -11.67
C TRP A 105 -24.75 14.98 -11.75
N HIS A 106 -25.37 15.30 -10.61
CA HIS A 106 -26.77 15.69 -10.60
C HIS A 106 -26.94 17.08 -11.25
N GLU A 107 -27.76 17.14 -12.30
CA GLU A 107 -27.82 18.27 -13.26
C GLU A 107 -26.50 18.57 -14.00
N GLY A 108 -25.66 17.56 -14.24
CA GLY A 108 -24.36 17.71 -14.93
C GLY A 108 -24.42 18.28 -16.36
N HIS A 109 -25.60 18.45 -16.95
CA HIS A 109 -25.82 19.17 -18.21
C HIS A 109 -26.20 20.66 -18.04
N LYS A 110 -26.35 21.15 -16.80
CA LYS A 110 -26.64 22.55 -16.45
C LYS A 110 -25.49 23.23 -15.71
N ARG A 111 -24.66 22.44 -15.02
CA ARG A 111 -23.57 22.93 -14.15
C ARG A 111 -22.35 22.02 -14.19
N ALA A 112 -21.18 22.64 -14.18
CA ALA A 112 -19.90 21.96 -14.02
C ALA A 112 -19.47 22.02 -12.55
N ASN A 113 -19.07 20.90 -11.97
CA ASN A 113 -18.62 20.77 -10.58
C ASN A 113 -17.09 20.80 -10.54
N THR A 114 -16.48 21.57 -9.63
CA THR A 114 -15.02 21.54 -9.40
C THR A 114 -14.73 20.64 -8.21
N PHE A 115 -13.83 19.68 -8.36
CA PHE A 115 -13.65 18.62 -7.36
C PHE A 115 -12.24 18.02 -7.36
N THR A 116 -11.93 17.28 -6.30
CA THR A 116 -10.74 16.43 -6.20
C THR A 116 -11.14 14.99 -5.91
N ILE A 117 -10.30 14.04 -6.33
CA ILE A 117 -10.39 12.64 -5.91
C ILE A 117 -9.15 12.32 -5.09
N SER A 118 -9.37 11.77 -3.90
CA SER A 118 -8.31 11.31 -3.00
C SER A 118 -8.52 9.85 -2.61
N VAL A 119 -7.43 9.13 -2.37
CA VAL A 119 -7.44 7.71 -1.98
C VAL A 119 -6.83 7.51 -0.60
N SER A 120 -7.28 6.49 0.12
CA SER A 120 -6.81 6.20 1.47
C SER A 120 -6.80 4.69 1.77
N PRO A 121 -5.67 4.11 2.21
CA PRO A 121 -5.60 2.71 2.62
C PRO A 121 -6.11 2.49 4.06
N ASP A 122 -5.99 3.49 4.93
CA ASP A 122 -6.26 3.43 6.38
C ASP A 122 -7.63 4.02 6.76
N GLY A 123 -8.19 4.91 5.93
CA GLY A 123 -9.40 5.67 6.19
C GLY A 123 -9.20 7.00 6.92
N TYR A 124 -7.95 7.35 7.25
CA TYR A 124 -7.56 8.56 7.98
C TYR A 124 -6.72 9.51 7.11
N THR A 125 -5.73 8.95 6.40
CA THR A 125 -4.77 9.68 5.57
C THR A 125 -5.21 9.60 4.11
N TYR A 126 -5.48 10.74 3.48
CA TYR A 126 -5.98 10.81 2.09
C TYR A 126 -4.95 11.50 1.18
N THR A 127 -4.52 10.79 0.14
CA THR A 127 -3.63 11.32 -0.90
C THR A 127 -4.44 11.68 -2.13
N GLN A 128 -4.35 12.92 -2.61
CA GLN A 128 -5.01 13.36 -3.84
C GLN A 128 -4.40 12.66 -5.06
N VAL A 129 -5.23 12.07 -5.91
CA VAL A 129 -4.85 11.41 -7.17
C VAL A 129 -5.38 12.11 -8.41
N TYR A 130 -6.41 12.94 -8.26
CA TYR A 130 -7.02 13.73 -9.33
C TYR A 130 -7.54 15.07 -8.80
N SER A 131 -7.54 16.09 -9.65
CA SER A 131 -8.21 17.37 -9.45
C SER A 131 -8.69 17.90 -10.80
N GLY A 132 -9.89 18.45 -10.86
CA GLY A 132 -10.46 18.93 -12.12
C GLY A 132 -11.88 19.45 -11.98
N THR A 133 -12.56 19.51 -13.13
CA THR A 133 -13.92 20.03 -13.26
C THR A 133 -14.72 19.13 -14.20
N SER A 134 -15.99 18.85 -13.88
CA SER A 134 -16.87 18.05 -14.74
C SER A 134 -17.24 18.80 -16.03
N LYS A 135 -17.66 18.10 -17.08
CA LYS A 135 -17.88 18.70 -18.42
C LYS A 135 -18.96 19.77 -18.43
N GLY A 136 -19.97 19.66 -17.57
CA GLY A 136 -21.12 20.58 -17.55
C GLY A 136 -22.10 20.41 -18.71
N THR A 137 -21.98 19.33 -19.49
CA THR A 137 -22.78 19.08 -20.72
C THR A 137 -23.53 17.75 -20.73
N THR A 138 -23.48 16.94 -19.66
CA THR A 138 -24.16 15.63 -19.62
C THR A 138 -24.53 15.18 -18.20
N THR A 139 -25.58 14.39 -18.08
CA THR A 139 -25.95 13.65 -16.85
C THR A 139 -25.50 12.19 -16.84
N ALA A 140 -25.03 11.66 -17.98
CA ALA A 140 -24.39 10.35 -18.04
C ALA A 140 -23.04 10.36 -17.30
N ALA A 141 -22.56 9.20 -16.85
CA ALA A 141 -21.38 9.11 -16.00
C ALA A 141 -20.07 9.53 -16.73
N GLU A 142 -19.35 10.50 -16.18
CA GLU A 142 -18.00 10.89 -16.60
C GLU A 142 -16.95 10.01 -15.90
N THR A 143 -15.95 9.51 -16.63
CA THR A 143 -14.84 8.72 -16.04
C THR A 143 -13.59 9.57 -15.88
N TYR A 144 -13.12 9.72 -14.65
CA TYR A 144 -11.89 10.44 -14.31
C TYR A 144 -10.78 9.45 -13.99
N THR A 145 -9.83 9.30 -14.91
CA THR A 145 -8.70 8.40 -14.81
C THR A 145 -7.53 9.01 -14.04
N PHE A 146 -6.75 8.16 -13.38
CA PHE A 146 -5.52 8.50 -12.68
C PHE A 146 -4.57 7.27 -12.67
N THR A 147 -3.29 7.48 -12.33
CA THR A 147 -2.34 6.36 -12.20
C THR A 147 -2.87 5.34 -11.19
N PRO A 148 -3.00 4.04 -11.51
CA PRO A 148 -3.60 3.06 -10.61
C PRO A 148 -2.93 2.97 -9.24
N VAL A 149 -3.73 3.03 -8.17
CA VAL A 149 -3.28 2.95 -6.77
C VAL A 149 -3.96 1.78 -6.06
N SER A 150 -3.17 0.99 -5.33
CA SER A 150 -3.68 0.02 -4.36
C SER A 150 -4.24 0.76 -3.14
N THR A 151 -5.56 0.87 -3.04
CA THR A 151 -6.26 1.60 -1.97
C THR A 151 -7.47 0.82 -1.45
N ARG A 152 -7.88 1.08 -0.20
CA ARG A 152 -9.15 0.59 0.35
C ARG A 152 -10.29 1.59 0.13
N ARG A 153 -10.01 2.90 0.18
CA ARG A 153 -11.04 3.96 0.09
C ARG A 153 -10.77 4.93 -1.04
N VAL A 154 -11.85 5.51 -1.55
CA VAL A 154 -11.86 6.58 -2.54
C VAL A 154 -12.80 7.67 -2.06
N ARG A 155 -12.38 8.93 -2.11
CA ARG A 155 -13.15 10.10 -1.68
C ARG A 155 -13.24 11.12 -2.81
N VAL A 156 -14.43 11.65 -3.04
CA VAL A 156 -14.64 12.87 -3.83
C VAL A 156 -14.84 14.03 -2.87
N THR A 157 -14.16 15.15 -3.09
CA THR A 157 -14.39 16.41 -2.36
C THR A 157 -14.77 17.50 -3.37
N VAL A 158 -15.90 18.17 -3.18
CA VAL A 158 -16.47 19.13 -4.13
C VAL A 158 -16.30 20.56 -3.63
N GLN A 159 -15.77 21.43 -4.48
CA GLN A 159 -15.40 22.82 -4.19
C GLN A 159 -16.46 23.81 -4.73
N GLY A 160 -17.71 23.37 -4.80
CA GLY A 160 -18.82 24.06 -5.48
C GLY A 160 -18.90 23.77 -6.98
N ASN A 161 -19.89 24.40 -7.62
CA ASN A 161 -20.19 24.25 -9.05
C ASN A 161 -20.46 25.63 -9.71
N THR A 162 -20.64 25.66 -11.03
CA THR A 162 -20.81 26.91 -11.81
C THR A 162 -22.08 27.71 -11.52
N LEU A 163 -23.02 27.20 -10.72
CA LEU A 163 -24.25 27.90 -10.32
C LEU A 163 -24.29 28.24 -8.83
N ASN A 164 -23.73 27.39 -7.97
CA ASN A 164 -23.79 27.53 -6.50
C ASN A 164 -22.80 26.58 -5.79
N ASP A 165 -22.82 26.60 -4.46
CA ASP A 165 -21.89 25.83 -3.61
C ASP A 165 -22.44 24.44 -3.18
N TRP A 166 -23.47 23.91 -3.86
CA TRP A 166 -23.93 22.54 -3.61
C TRP A 166 -22.97 21.50 -4.22
N ALA A 167 -22.62 20.50 -3.42
CA ALA A 167 -22.15 19.21 -3.89
C ALA A 167 -23.35 18.33 -4.21
N SER A 168 -23.43 17.75 -5.42
CA SER A 168 -24.49 16.79 -5.76
C SER A 168 -24.00 15.75 -6.77
N ILE A 169 -24.01 14.48 -6.36
CA ILE A 169 -23.65 13.34 -7.20
C ILE A 169 -24.89 12.46 -7.30
N ALA A 170 -25.32 12.15 -8.52
CA ALA A 170 -26.38 11.16 -8.73
C ALA A 170 -25.80 9.77 -8.40
N GLU A 171 -24.73 9.41 -9.11
CA GLU A 171 -24.16 8.05 -9.08
C GLU A 171 -22.62 8.07 -9.15
N ALA A 172 -21.94 7.12 -8.51
CA ALA A 172 -20.48 6.99 -8.61
C ALA A 172 -19.94 5.57 -8.37
N ARG A 173 -19.02 5.13 -9.24
CA ARG A 173 -18.41 3.78 -9.18
C ARG A 173 -16.89 3.90 -9.29
N PRO A 174 -16.12 3.53 -8.23
CA PRO A 174 -14.67 3.35 -8.35
C PRO A 174 -14.36 2.31 -9.42
N CYS A 175 -13.41 2.58 -10.32
CA CYS A 175 -13.05 1.69 -11.41
C CYS A 175 -11.72 0.98 -11.10
N ALA A 176 -11.66 -0.31 -11.39
CA ALA A 176 -10.42 -1.07 -11.34
C ALA A 176 -9.39 -0.44 -12.29
N GLY A 177 -8.15 -0.32 -11.83
CA GLY A 177 -7.07 0.09 -12.71
C GLY A 177 -6.81 -0.99 -13.76
N THR A 178 -7.21 -0.73 -15.01
CA THR A 178 -6.95 -1.62 -16.15
C THR A 178 -5.46 -1.63 -16.46
N THR A 179 -4.74 -2.56 -15.84
CA THR A 179 -3.37 -2.89 -16.24
C THR A 179 -3.43 -3.55 -17.62
N THR A 180 -3.27 -2.75 -18.67
CA THR A 180 -2.30 -3.16 -19.67
C THR A 180 -0.99 -3.36 -18.93
N THR A 181 -0.40 -4.55 -19.05
CA THR A 181 0.75 -4.95 -18.24
C THR A 181 2.00 -4.94 -19.11
N PRO A 182 2.71 -3.80 -19.24
CA PRO A 182 4.14 -3.85 -18.96
C PRO A 182 4.31 -4.51 -17.57
N PRO A 183 5.35 -5.34 -17.35
CA PRO A 183 5.70 -5.76 -15.99
C PRO A 183 5.86 -4.51 -15.11
N PRO A 184 5.58 -4.59 -13.79
CA PRO A 184 5.42 -3.41 -12.94
C PRO A 184 6.64 -2.50 -13.03
N THR A 185 6.52 -1.43 -13.81
CA THR A 185 7.45 -0.31 -13.78
C THR A 185 7.13 0.50 -12.53
N THR A 186 7.58 -0.02 -11.39
CA THR A 186 7.88 0.80 -10.22
C THR A 186 8.66 2.01 -10.75
N PRO A 187 8.23 3.26 -10.49
CA PRO A 187 8.96 4.41 -10.97
C PRO A 187 10.41 4.32 -10.51
N GLY A 188 11.34 4.31 -11.47
CA GLY A 188 12.77 4.16 -11.20
C GLY A 188 13.20 5.22 -10.18
N GLY A 189 13.83 4.76 -9.11
CA GLY A 189 14.14 5.61 -7.98
C GLY A 189 14.85 4.85 -6.87
N ILE A 190 15.99 5.40 -6.46
CA ILE A 190 16.65 5.02 -5.21
C ILE A 190 15.85 5.65 -4.07
N VAL A 191 15.32 4.80 -3.21
CA VAL A 191 14.49 5.13 -2.05
C VAL A 191 15.36 5.72 -0.95
N TRP A 192 16.55 5.14 -0.74
CA TRP A 192 17.50 5.55 0.29
C TRP A 192 18.90 4.95 0.03
N ARG A 193 19.94 5.60 0.58
CA ARG A 193 21.33 5.15 0.59
C ARG A 193 21.91 5.16 2.00
N GLY A 194 22.49 4.04 2.41
CA GLY A 194 23.20 3.84 3.68
C GLY A 194 24.69 3.54 3.52
N ASP A 195 25.26 3.87 2.37
CA ASP A 195 26.63 3.57 1.91
C ASP A 195 27.80 4.10 2.78
N PHE A 196 27.53 4.94 3.80
CA PHE A 196 28.53 5.58 4.68
C PHE A 196 29.42 6.65 4.05
N GLU A 197 29.19 7.03 2.78
CA GLU A 197 29.98 8.05 2.07
C GLU A 197 29.83 9.48 2.64
N SER A 198 28.93 9.67 3.60
CA SER A 198 28.94 10.85 4.48
C SER A 198 30.14 10.90 5.46
N GLY A 199 31.04 9.91 5.44
CA GLY A 199 32.11 9.74 6.43
C GLY A 199 31.59 9.44 7.83
N SER A 200 30.31 9.08 7.97
CA SER A 200 29.59 9.06 9.23
C SER A 200 28.40 8.11 9.22
N ARG A 201 27.70 8.02 10.35
CA ARG A 201 26.49 7.19 10.52
C ARG A 201 25.19 7.93 10.18
N SER A 202 25.24 9.20 9.75
CA SER A 202 24.09 10.12 9.65
C SER A 202 23.00 9.72 8.64
N GLN A 203 23.30 8.80 7.73
CA GLN A 203 22.35 8.26 6.76
C GLN A 203 21.31 7.31 7.40
N TRP A 204 21.64 6.77 8.58
CA TRP A 204 20.85 5.80 9.33
C TRP A 204 20.16 6.46 10.54
N ASP A 205 19.08 5.86 11.04
CA ASP A 205 18.20 6.52 12.03
C ASP A 205 18.61 6.29 13.49
N GLY A 206 19.44 5.27 13.76
CA GLY A 206 19.95 5.01 15.10
C GLY A 206 20.79 3.74 15.22
N THR A 207 21.31 3.49 16.41
CA THR A 207 22.23 2.39 16.72
C THR A 207 21.83 1.65 18.00
N GLN A 208 22.04 0.34 18.01
CA GLN A 208 22.08 -0.51 19.20
C GLN A 208 23.53 -0.97 19.38
N MET A 209 24.34 -0.18 20.08
CA MET A 209 25.78 -0.43 20.28
C MET A 209 26.21 -0.12 21.72
N MET A 210 27.21 -0.83 22.22
CA MET A 210 27.79 -0.56 23.55
C MET A 210 28.59 0.74 23.61
N SER A 211 29.35 1.02 22.55
CA SER A 211 30.33 2.10 22.53
C SER A 211 30.75 2.44 21.11
N ALA A 212 31.26 3.65 20.89
CA ALA A 212 31.57 4.17 19.56
C ALA A 212 32.66 3.36 18.81
N ASP A 213 33.56 2.69 19.53
CA ASP A 213 34.58 1.80 18.98
C ASP A 213 34.03 0.46 18.46
N ARG A 214 32.73 0.15 18.70
CA ARG A 214 32.07 -1.05 18.18
C ARG A 214 31.36 -0.87 16.84
N LEU A 215 30.95 0.35 16.50
CA LEU A 215 30.35 0.71 15.21
C LEU A 215 31.12 1.89 14.61
N GLN A 216 32.29 1.60 14.06
CA GLN A 216 33.18 2.61 13.49
C GLN A 216 32.88 2.78 12.00
N VAL A 217 32.82 4.01 11.50
CA VAL A 217 33.00 4.24 10.05
C VAL A 217 34.49 4.33 9.79
N VAL A 218 35.00 3.56 8.83
CA VAL A 218 36.43 3.37 8.56
C VAL A 218 36.72 3.54 7.07
N SER A 219 37.90 4.03 6.72
CA SER A 219 38.35 4.18 5.32
C SER A 219 39.16 2.99 4.78
N SER A 220 39.28 1.92 5.57
CA SER A 220 39.82 0.63 5.12
C SER A 220 39.42 -0.48 6.09
N PRO A 221 39.01 -1.68 5.61
CA PRO A 221 38.69 -2.00 4.22
C PRO A 221 37.45 -1.24 3.73
N VAL A 222 37.37 -1.01 2.43
CA VAL A 222 36.16 -0.53 1.72
C VAL A 222 35.89 -1.43 0.50
N ARG A 223 34.65 -1.46 0.02
CA ARG A 223 34.16 -2.15 -1.18
C ARG A 223 33.99 -1.19 -2.34
N GLU A 224 33.52 0.02 -2.04
CA GLU A 224 33.40 1.15 -2.94
C GLU A 224 33.60 2.46 -2.17
N GLY A 225 33.58 3.60 -2.86
CA GLY A 225 33.68 4.89 -2.19
C GLY A 225 34.99 5.12 -1.41
N GLY A 226 34.87 5.79 -0.27
CA GLY A 226 35.94 6.05 0.70
C GLY A 226 35.67 5.52 2.11
N TYR A 227 34.47 4.99 2.42
CA TYR A 227 34.07 4.60 3.77
C TYR A 227 33.22 3.33 3.85
N ALA A 228 33.43 2.54 4.92
CA ALA A 228 32.59 1.39 5.28
C ALA A 228 32.30 1.36 6.78
N LEU A 229 31.22 0.69 7.19
CA LEU A 229 30.93 0.42 8.61
C LEU A 229 31.65 -0.84 9.08
N LYS A 230 32.53 -0.70 10.06
CA LYS A 230 33.08 -1.79 10.86
C LYS A 230 32.21 -2.03 12.09
N ALA A 231 31.53 -3.17 12.14
CA ALA A 231 30.89 -3.69 13.33
C ALA A 231 31.82 -4.69 14.06
N THR A 232 32.03 -4.47 15.35
CA THR A 232 32.77 -5.36 16.26
C THR A 232 31.85 -5.81 17.37
N VAL A 233 31.85 -7.09 17.75
CA VAL A 233 31.08 -7.62 18.90
C VAL A 233 31.98 -8.51 19.75
N LYS A 234 32.00 -8.24 21.05
CA LYS A 234 32.62 -9.04 22.10
C LYS A 234 31.52 -9.76 22.89
N GLN A 235 31.88 -10.81 23.62
CA GLN A 235 30.96 -11.40 24.59
C GLN A 235 30.61 -10.36 25.67
N GLY A 236 29.33 -10.29 26.03
CA GLY A 236 28.80 -9.28 26.97
C GLY A 236 28.49 -7.91 26.35
N ASP A 237 28.70 -7.69 25.04
CA ASP A 237 28.22 -6.47 24.36
C ASP A 237 26.69 -6.52 24.17
N ASP A 238 25.90 -6.26 25.20
CA ASP A 238 24.43 -6.18 25.12
C ASP A 238 23.87 -4.80 25.51
N PRO A 239 23.77 -3.86 24.55
CA PRO A 239 23.34 -2.49 24.80
C PRO A 239 21.83 -2.31 24.98
N ILE A 240 21.02 -3.38 24.89
CA ILE A 240 19.55 -3.30 24.97
C ILE A 240 18.90 -4.38 25.86
N ASN A 241 19.68 -5.14 26.64
CA ASN A 241 19.20 -6.22 27.52
C ASN A 241 18.34 -7.26 26.77
N SER A 242 18.97 -8.02 25.87
CA SER A 242 18.36 -8.88 24.86
C SER A 242 19.03 -10.26 24.80
N SER A 243 18.51 -11.19 23.96
CA SER A 243 18.91 -12.60 23.95
C SER A 243 20.23 -12.89 23.21
N GLY A 244 21.22 -12.00 23.29
CA GLY A 244 22.49 -12.11 22.58
C GLY A 244 23.23 -10.78 22.46
N ASN A 245 24.51 -10.84 22.11
CA ASN A 245 25.37 -9.65 22.03
C ASN A 245 25.29 -9.01 20.64
N ARG A 246 25.17 -7.68 20.59
CA ARG A 246 24.99 -6.91 19.35
C ARG A 246 25.78 -5.61 19.33
N ASN A 247 26.22 -5.25 18.14
CA ASN A 247 26.50 -3.87 17.76
C ASN A 247 25.93 -3.69 16.35
N GLU A 248 24.81 -2.98 16.26
CA GLU A 248 24.01 -2.83 15.03
C GLU A 248 23.57 -1.38 14.80
N ILE A 249 23.40 -1.02 13.53
CA ILE A 249 22.79 0.24 13.08
C ILE A 249 21.48 -0.07 12.35
N PHE A 250 20.48 0.81 12.43
CA PHE A 250 19.14 0.56 11.89
C PHE A 250 18.57 1.72 11.08
N LYS A 251 17.69 1.38 10.14
CA LYS A 251 16.89 2.30 9.32
C LYS A 251 15.42 1.93 9.42
N GLN A 252 14.58 2.89 9.81
CA GLN A 252 13.15 2.74 10.01
C GLN A 252 12.39 2.77 8.66
N THR A 253 12.73 1.83 7.77
CA THR A 253 12.16 1.76 6.41
C THR A 253 10.66 1.45 6.39
N LYS A 254 10.15 0.77 7.43
CA LYS A 254 8.72 0.49 7.67
C LYS A 254 8.02 -0.08 6.44
N GLU A 255 8.54 -1.23 6.00
CA GLU A 255 8.16 -1.86 4.74
C GLU A 255 6.65 -2.17 4.69
N ALA A 256 5.91 -1.38 3.90
CA ALA A 256 4.46 -1.48 3.80
C ALA A 256 4.01 -2.81 3.17
N VAL A 257 2.92 -3.38 3.66
CA VAL A 257 2.38 -4.64 3.12
C VAL A 257 2.03 -4.49 1.63
N GLY A 258 2.55 -5.40 0.81
CA GLY A 258 2.43 -5.42 -0.65
C GLY A 258 3.54 -4.67 -1.40
N SER A 259 4.38 -3.91 -0.70
CA SER A 259 5.51 -3.19 -1.31
C SER A 259 6.58 -4.14 -1.85
N GLU A 260 7.35 -3.66 -2.81
CA GLU A 260 8.37 -4.42 -3.55
C GLU A 260 9.61 -3.53 -3.70
N TYR A 261 10.77 -4.10 -3.38
CA TYR A 261 12.04 -3.38 -3.34
C TYR A 261 13.20 -4.27 -3.78
N TRP A 262 14.20 -3.59 -4.31
CA TRP A 262 15.53 -4.14 -4.51
C TRP A 262 16.47 -3.51 -3.46
N TYR A 263 17.39 -4.31 -2.92
CA TYR A 263 18.44 -3.87 -2.02
C TYR A 263 19.79 -4.36 -2.57
N ARG A 264 20.82 -3.52 -2.60
CA ARG A 264 22.22 -3.96 -2.71
C ARG A 264 23.00 -3.61 -1.47
N TRP A 265 23.99 -4.44 -1.15
CA TRP A 265 25.05 -4.15 -0.18
C TRP A 265 26.18 -5.17 -0.31
N SER A 266 27.33 -4.87 0.30
CA SER A 266 28.37 -5.87 0.51
C SER A 266 28.68 -6.06 1.98
N THR A 267 29.06 -7.29 2.34
CA THR A 267 29.51 -7.66 3.68
C THR A 267 30.87 -8.34 3.59
N ARG A 268 31.79 -8.02 4.50
CA ARG A 268 33.13 -8.64 4.60
C ARG A 268 33.41 -9.10 6.02
N PHE A 269 33.63 -10.40 6.18
CA PHE A 269 33.98 -10.99 7.47
C PHE A 269 35.49 -10.90 7.69
N ALA A 270 35.93 -10.57 8.92
CA ALA A 270 37.36 -10.54 9.23
C ALA A 270 37.99 -11.95 9.11
N ALA A 271 39.32 -12.00 8.93
CA ALA A 271 40.06 -13.26 8.75
C ALA A 271 39.90 -14.24 9.93
N ASP A 272 39.65 -13.69 11.12
CA ASP A 272 39.44 -14.36 12.41
C ASP A 272 37.96 -14.52 12.81
N PHE A 273 37.00 -14.23 11.91
CA PHE A 273 35.58 -14.25 12.25
C PHE A 273 35.12 -15.63 12.81
N PRO A 274 34.37 -15.69 13.93
CA PRO A 274 34.20 -16.93 14.70
C PRO A 274 33.52 -18.06 13.91
N SER A 275 34.19 -19.22 13.87
CA SER A 275 33.59 -20.49 13.45
C SER A 275 32.86 -21.12 14.64
N VAL A 276 31.53 -21.00 14.67
CA VAL A 276 30.69 -21.50 15.77
C VAL A 276 29.34 -21.98 15.26
N ASN A 277 28.88 -23.16 15.71
CA ASN A 277 27.61 -23.76 15.30
C ASN A 277 26.41 -23.16 16.07
N THR A 278 26.33 -21.84 16.07
CA THR A 278 25.19 -21.05 16.57
C THR A 278 25.06 -19.76 15.75
N TRP A 279 24.00 -19.00 15.95
CA TRP A 279 23.62 -17.91 15.04
C TRP A 279 24.47 -16.64 15.21
N GLN A 280 24.84 -16.04 14.07
CA GLN A 280 25.56 -14.76 13.96
C GLN A 280 24.96 -13.93 12.81
N LEU A 281 23.88 -13.19 13.08
CA LEU A 281 23.20 -12.32 12.12
C LEU A 281 24.09 -11.13 11.73
N PHE A 282 24.15 -10.82 10.44
CA PHE A 282 24.87 -9.65 9.91
C PHE A 282 23.94 -8.62 9.23
N THR A 283 22.81 -9.07 8.69
CA THR A 283 21.77 -8.24 8.06
C THR A 283 20.40 -8.82 8.40
N GLN A 284 19.45 -7.99 8.80
CA GLN A 284 18.09 -8.44 9.11
C GLN A 284 17.03 -7.36 8.83
N TRP A 285 15.84 -7.81 8.46
CA TRP A 285 14.63 -6.98 8.47
C TRP A 285 13.79 -7.42 9.66
N HIS A 286 13.88 -6.66 10.74
CA HIS A 286 13.18 -6.96 11.98
C HIS A 286 11.76 -6.38 11.95
N HIS A 287 10.81 -7.08 12.55
CA HIS A 287 9.43 -6.63 12.69
C HIS A 287 9.31 -5.51 13.75
N ASP A 288 8.29 -4.66 13.64
CA ASP A 288 8.03 -3.53 14.57
C ASP A 288 7.27 -3.92 15.85
N GLY A 289 7.04 -5.22 16.08
CA GLY A 289 6.53 -5.76 17.34
C GLY A 289 7.54 -5.71 18.50
N CYS A 290 7.08 -6.04 19.72
CA CYS A 290 7.88 -6.01 20.96
C CYS A 290 9.22 -6.74 20.89
N CYS A 291 9.19 -7.93 20.25
CA CYS A 291 10.03 -9.05 20.64
C CYS A 291 9.75 -10.25 19.73
N GLY A 292 10.80 -10.92 19.27
CA GLY A 292 10.70 -12.06 18.35
C GLY A 292 12.02 -12.29 17.59
N SER A 293 11.95 -13.15 16.58
CA SER A 293 12.98 -13.28 15.53
C SER A 293 12.54 -12.47 14.31
N PRO A 294 13.46 -11.83 13.56
CA PRO A 294 13.13 -11.08 12.34
C PRO A 294 12.48 -11.96 11.27
N PRO A 295 11.44 -11.49 10.54
CA PRO A 295 10.87 -12.21 9.41
C PRO A 295 11.85 -12.57 8.29
N VAL A 296 12.96 -11.84 8.13
CA VAL A 296 14.01 -12.09 7.14
C VAL A 296 15.38 -11.80 7.76
N GLU A 297 16.30 -12.78 7.74
CA GLU A 297 17.64 -12.65 8.32
C GLU A 297 18.72 -13.34 7.48
N PHE A 298 19.87 -12.67 7.36
CA PHE A 298 21.12 -13.23 6.87
C PHE A 298 22.08 -13.43 8.05
N TYR A 299 22.60 -14.66 8.19
CA TYR A 299 23.44 -15.04 9.33
C TYR A 299 24.52 -16.05 8.96
N VAL A 300 25.59 -16.07 9.74
CA VAL A 300 26.58 -17.17 9.73
C VAL A 300 26.17 -18.23 10.75
N TYR A 301 26.39 -19.49 10.39
CA TYR A 301 26.33 -20.65 11.28
C TYR A 301 27.45 -21.62 10.88
N GLY A 302 28.42 -21.84 11.78
CA GLY A 302 29.64 -22.60 11.48
C GLY A 302 30.43 -21.95 10.33
N GLU A 303 30.61 -22.71 9.26
CA GLU A 303 31.26 -22.27 8.00
C GLU A 303 30.26 -21.95 6.88
N GLU A 304 28.98 -21.75 7.17
CA GLU A 304 27.96 -21.36 6.18
C GLU A 304 27.43 -19.94 6.46
N MET A 305 27.32 -19.12 5.42
CA MET A 305 26.34 -18.03 5.37
C MET A 305 24.98 -18.60 4.95
N ARG A 306 23.90 -18.08 5.53
CA ARG A 306 22.52 -18.55 5.33
C ARG A 306 21.54 -17.39 5.24
N LEU A 307 20.47 -17.58 4.48
CA LEU A 307 19.26 -16.73 4.48
C LEU A 307 18.10 -17.54 5.05
N ASN A 308 17.50 -17.06 6.15
CA ASN A 308 16.32 -17.62 6.78
C ASN A 308 15.12 -16.66 6.67
N ILE A 309 13.93 -17.22 6.45
CA ILE A 309 12.67 -16.50 6.22
C ILE A 309 11.57 -17.09 7.12
N GLY A 310 10.77 -16.22 7.74
CA GLY A 310 9.63 -16.60 8.59
C GLY A 310 9.95 -16.66 10.09
N GLY A 311 11.16 -16.24 10.50
CA GLY A 311 11.54 -16.16 11.91
C GLY A 311 12.15 -17.44 12.48
N SER A 312 11.77 -17.79 13.72
CA SER A 312 12.28 -18.95 14.44
C SER A 312 11.14 -19.76 15.06
N PRO A 313 10.87 -21.01 14.60
CA PRO A 313 11.51 -21.67 13.46
C PRO A 313 11.13 -21.00 12.12
N GLY A 314 12.09 -20.97 11.19
CA GLY A 314 11.91 -20.43 9.84
C GLY A 314 12.42 -21.39 8.76
N THR A 315 12.34 -20.94 7.52
CA THR A 315 12.85 -21.67 6.35
C THR A 315 14.20 -21.11 5.91
N ILE A 316 15.26 -21.92 6.01
CA ILE A 316 16.53 -21.64 5.33
C ILE A 316 16.29 -21.80 3.81
N VAL A 317 16.21 -20.68 3.10
CA VAL A 317 15.93 -20.65 1.65
C VAL A 317 17.19 -20.69 0.78
N TRP A 318 18.33 -20.24 1.32
CA TRP A 318 19.63 -20.23 0.66
C TRP A 318 20.76 -20.40 1.68
N ARG A 319 21.90 -20.95 1.22
CA ARG A 319 23.17 -21.02 1.95
C ARG A 319 24.36 -21.03 0.99
N THR A 320 25.54 -20.64 1.47
CA THR A 320 26.82 -20.76 0.78
C THR A 320 27.98 -20.87 1.80
N PRO A 321 29.14 -21.45 1.46
CA PRO A 321 30.31 -21.42 2.35
C PRO A 321 30.77 -19.99 2.69
N LEU A 322 31.16 -19.77 3.94
CA LEU A 322 31.72 -18.51 4.41
C LEU A 322 33.19 -18.37 3.95
N VAL A 323 33.48 -17.39 3.09
CA VAL A 323 34.85 -17.03 2.74
C VAL A 323 35.24 -15.78 3.53
N ARG A 324 36.22 -15.89 4.44
CA ARG A 324 36.67 -14.76 5.24
C ARG A 324 37.61 -13.85 4.45
N ASN A 325 37.76 -12.60 4.90
CA ASN A 325 38.68 -11.59 4.36
C ASN A 325 38.40 -11.14 2.90
N THR A 326 37.32 -11.62 2.27
CA THR A 326 36.77 -11.06 1.02
C THR A 326 35.52 -10.22 1.29
N TRP A 327 35.18 -9.33 0.36
CA TRP A 327 33.81 -8.83 0.24
C TRP A 327 32.93 -9.88 -0.43
N HIS A 328 31.66 -9.89 -0.02
CA HIS A 328 30.56 -10.63 -0.62
C HIS A 328 29.52 -9.63 -1.10
N ASP A 329 29.11 -9.71 -2.36
CA ASP A 329 28.18 -8.74 -2.95
C ASP A 329 26.76 -9.34 -3.01
N PHE A 330 25.81 -8.70 -2.35
CA PHE A 330 24.41 -9.12 -2.31
C PHE A 330 23.54 -8.18 -3.13
N VAL A 331 22.65 -8.73 -3.96
CA VAL A 331 21.51 -8.02 -4.53
C VAL A 331 20.25 -8.83 -4.24
N PHE A 332 19.39 -8.29 -3.38
CA PHE A 332 18.24 -8.97 -2.80
C PHE A 332 16.95 -8.28 -3.22
N HIS A 333 16.03 -9.05 -3.78
CA HIS A 333 14.77 -8.58 -4.31
C HIS A 333 13.62 -9.20 -3.52
N VAL A 334 12.78 -8.34 -2.92
CA VAL A 334 11.78 -8.76 -1.94
C VAL A 334 10.43 -8.13 -2.25
N LYS A 335 9.38 -8.93 -2.17
CA LYS A 335 8.01 -8.44 -2.00
C LYS A 335 7.55 -8.71 -0.57
N TRP A 336 7.18 -7.64 0.12
CA TRP A 336 6.82 -7.66 1.53
C TRP A 336 5.35 -8.06 1.70
N SER A 337 5.09 -9.21 2.33
CA SER A 337 3.72 -9.64 2.66
C SER A 337 3.69 -10.72 3.75
N PRO A 338 2.68 -10.73 4.63
CA PRO A 338 2.38 -11.87 5.48
C PRO A 338 1.65 -13.01 4.74
N ASN A 339 1.18 -12.78 3.50
CA ASN A 339 0.59 -13.82 2.67
C ASN A 339 1.69 -14.51 1.84
N ALA A 340 1.93 -15.79 2.09
CA ALA A 340 2.98 -16.56 1.42
C ALA A 340 2.77 -16.76 -0.10
N SER A 341 1.55 -16.57 -0.62
CA SER A 341 1.29 -16.56 -2.07
C SER A 341 1.61 -15.21 -2.73
N VAL A 342 1.76 -14.14 -1.95
CA VAL A 342 2.01 -12.76 -2.43
C VAL A 342 3.44 -12.32 -2.17
N GLY A 343 3.98 -12.58 -0.97
CA GLY A 343 5.37 -12.28 -0.64
C GLY A 343 6.32 -13.18 -1.43
N PHE A 344 7.49 -12.67 -1.76
CA PHE A 344 8.56 -13.48 -2.37
C PHE A 344 9.94 -12.94 -1.98
N VAL A 345 10.95 -13.80 -2.15
CA VAL A 345 12.37 -13.43 -2.13
C VAL A 345 13.09 -13.96 -3.36
N GLU A 346 14.10 -13.21 -3.81
CA GLU A 346 15.01 -13.54 -4.91
C GLU A 346 16.39 -12.98 -4.54
N LEU A 347 17.47 -13.75 -4.73
CA LEU A 347 18.81 -13.37 -4.29
C LEU A 347 19.85 -13.62 -5.38
N TYR A 348 20.62 -12.58 -5.67
CA TYR A 348 21.89 -12.66 -6.36
C TYR A 348 23.03 -12.47 -5.34
N TYR A 349 24.10 -13.24 -5.54
CA TYR A 349 25.28 -13.28 -4.67
C TYR A 349 26.54 -13.34 -5.54
N ASP A 350 27.50 -12.45 -5.30
CA ASP A 350 28.69 -12.24 -6.15
C ASP A 350 28.35 -12.11 -7.65
N GLY A 351 27.19 -11.49 -7.94
CA GLY A 351 26.60 -11.30 -9.28
C GLY A 351 25.83 -12.49 -9.85
N GLN A 352 25.87 -13.67 -9.25
CA GLN A 352 25.18 -14.87 -9.72
C GLN A 352 23.77 -14.99 -9.11
N LEU A 353 22.76 -15.43 -9.88
CA LEU A 353 21.44 -15.76 -9.33
C LEU A 353 21.53 -17.06 -8.51
N VAL A 354 21.47 -16.95 -7.17
CA VAL A 354 21.63 -18.08 -6.25
C VAL A 354 20.32 -18.52 -5.57
N LEU A 355 19.30 -17.67 -5.60
CA LEU A 355 17.92 -18.02 -5.25
C LEU A 355 16.98 -17.39 -6.28
N PRO A 356 16.53 -18.16 -7.28
CA PRO A 356 15.42 -17.76 -8.15
C PRO A 356 14.17 -17.40 -7.33
N LYS A 357 13.36 -16.47 -7.82
CA LYS A 357 12.15 -15.98 -7.14
C LYS A 357 11.31 -17.08 -6.52
N ARG A 358 11.19 -17.02 -5.19
CA ARG A 358 10.48 -17.98 -4.34
C ARG A 358 9.40 -17.28 -3.53
N ASN A 359 8.14 -17.62 -3.76
CA ASN A 359 7.02 -17.14 -2.97
C ASN A 359 7.09 -17.68 -1.53
N ILE A 360 6.96 -16.80 -0.55
CA ILE A 360 7.06 -17.07 0.90
C ILE A 360 6.55 -15.86 1.69
N ALA A 361 6.06 -16.06 2.92
CA ALA A 361 5.68 -14.94 3.79
C ALA A 361 6.96 -14.25 4.30
N THR A 362 7.06 -12.94 4.06
CA THR A 362 8.23 -12.09 4.36
C THR A 362 7.98 -11.09 5.50
N GLN A 363 6.76 -11.07 6.05
CA GLN A 363 6.35 -10.25 7.19
C GLN A 363 5.47 -11.07 8.14
N TYR A 364 5.33 -10.61 9.38
CA TYR A 364 4.26 -11.08 10.27
C TYR A 364 2.96 -10.31 10.03
N SER A 365 1.82 -10.93 10.32
CA SER A 365 0.51 -10.30 10.10
C SER A 365 0.32 -9.09 11.01
N GLY A 366 -0.07 -7.95 10.44
CA GLY A 366 -0.28 -6.69 11.18
C GLY A 366 0.98 -5.98 11.66
N GLN A 367 2.17 -6.34 11.16
CA GLN A 367 3.45 -5.75 11.54
C GLN A 367 4.25 -5.32 10.29
N LEU A 368 5.04 -4.26 10.43
CA LEU A 368 5.94 -3.76 9.38
C LEU A 368 7.39 -4.16 9.68
N ASN A 369 8.22 -4.21 8.64
CA ASN A 369 9.63 -4.52 8.80
C ASN A 369 10.49 -3.25 8.79
N TYR A 370 11.66 -3.28 9.45
CA TYR A 370 12.69 -2.25 9.36
C TYR A 370 14.10 -2.88 9.29
N LEU A 371 15.00 -2.23 8.56
CA LEU A 371 16.36 -2.75 8.31
C LEU A 371 17.28 -2.56 9.53
N LYS A 372 18.07 -3.59 9.84
CA LYS A 372 19.23 -3.52 10.75
C LYS A 372 20.43 -4.23 10.13
N ILE A 373 21.62 -3.67 10.32
CA ILE A 373 22.89 -4.28 9.91
C ILE A 373 23.95 -4.14 11.00
N GLY A 374 25.01 -4.93 10.89
CA GLY A 374 26.15 -4.90 11.80
C GLY A 374 26.51 -6.32 12.18
N LEU A 375 26.48 -6.63 13.48
CA LEU A 375 26.57 -8.00 13.98
C LEU A 375 25.69 -8.16 15.21
N TYR A 376 24.81 -9.16 15.20
CA TYR A 376 24.04 -9.63 16.36
C TYR A 376 24.16 -11.14 16.44
N ARG A 377 24.61 -11.64 17.59
CA ARG A 377 25.02 -13.03 17.72
C ARG A 377 24.68 -13.62 19.08
N ASN A 378 24.67 -14.93 19.15
CA ASN A 378 24.44 -15.65 20.40
C ASN A 378 25.47 -15.25 21.49
N ASP A 379 24.99 -15.09 22.70
CA ASP A 379 25.74 -14.67 23.90
C ASP A 379 26.83 -15.66 24.33
N THR A 380 26.71 -16.95 24.01
CA THR A 380 27.75 -17.95 24.33
C THR A 380 29.05 -17.77 23.52
N ILE A 381 29.06 -16.94 22.48
CA ILE A 381 30.23 -16.78 21.60
C ILE A 381 31.28 -15.88 22.27
N ALA A 382 32.28 -16.52 22.90
CA ALA A 382 33.41 -15.85 23.53
C ALA A 382 34.36 -15.10 22.54
N PRO A 383 34.78 -15.69 21.40
CA PRO A 383 35.73 -15.02 20.48
C PRO A 383 35.15 -13.72 19.90
N VAL A 384 35.98 -12.71 19.67
CA VAL A 384 35.53 -11.42 19.09
C VAL A 384 35.08 -11.63 17.64
N GLY A 385 33.93 -11.06 17.27
CA GLY A 385 33.46 -11.03 15.88
C GLY A 385 33.65 -9.65 15.26
N VAL A 386 34.23 -9.60 14.06
CA VAL A 386 34.38 -8.34 13.29
C VAL A 386 33.85 -8.55 11.87
N VAL A 387 32.94 -7.69 11.46
CA VAL A 387 32.35 -7.67 10.12
C VAL A 387 32.26 -6.24 9.60
N TYR A 388 32.43 -6.07 8.29
CA TYR A 388 32.37 -4.80 7.60
C TYR A 388 31.16 -4.79 6.65
N HIS A 389 30.50 -3.64 6.52
CA HIS A 389 29.34 -3.43 5.65
C HIS A 389 29.49 -2.14 4.85
N ASP A 390 29.07 -2.17 3.58
CA ASP A 390 29.33 -1.11 2.59
C ASP A 390 28.27 -1.16 1.46
N GLY A 391 28.16 -0.08 0.67
CA GLY A 391 27.40 -0.05 -0.58
C GLY A 391 25.87 -0.18 -0.45
N TRP A 392 25.31 0.13 0.73
CA TRP A 392 23.88 -0.04 1.01
C TRP A 392 23.00 0.91 0.18
N VAL A 393 22.23 0.35 -0.76
CA VAL A 393 21.24 1.08 -1.56
C VAL A 393 19.92 0.32 -1.57
N MET A 394 18.82 1.06 -1.37
CA MET A 394 17.45 0.57 -1.46
C MET A 394 16.76 1.23 -2.66
N GLY A 395 16.26 0.44 -3.61
CA GLY A 395 15.74 0.88 -4.90
C GLY A 395 14.37 0.30 -5.25
N ARG A 396 13.71 0.90 -6.24
CA ARG A 396 12.38 0.51 -6.73
C ARG A 396 12.43 -0.53 -7.85
N THR A 397 13.55 -0.61 -8.56
CA THR A 397 13.82 -1.53 -9.66
C THR A 397 15.21 -2.16 -9.53
N GLN A 398 15.48 -3.22 -10.30
CA GLN A 398 16.80 -3.82 -10.41
C GLN A 398 17.87 -2.79 -10.85
N ALA A 399 17.53 -1.90 -11.78
CA ALA A 399 18.46 -0.89 -12.29
C ALA A 399 18.85 0.17 -11.24
N ASP A 400 18.01 0.41 -10.22
CA ASP A 400 18.30 1.35 -9.13
C ASP A 400 19.40 0.87 -8.16
N VAL A 401 19.71 -0.44 -8.17
CA VAL A 401 20.65 -1.07 -7.23
C VAL A 401 21.86 -1.72 -7.91
N LEU A 402 22.05 -1.51 -9.22
CA LEU A 402 23.19 -2.00 -9.97
C LEU A 402 24.04 -0.84 -10.50
N ASP A 403 25.35 -1.05 -10.60
CA ASP A 403 26.29 -0.06 -11.11
C ASP A 403 27.56 -0.72 -11.68
N ALA A 404 28.68 0.03 -11.74
CA ALA A 404 29.95 -0.50 -12.21
C ALA A 404 30.54 -1.59 -11.29
N ASN A 405 30.22 -1.55 -9.99
CA ASN A 405 30.69 -2.46 -8.96
C ASN A 405 29.78 -3.68 -8.81
N TYR A 406 28.47 -3.49 -8.90
CA TYR A 406 27.46 -4.55 -8.73
C TYR A 406 26.85 -4.89 -10.08
N LYS A 407 27.37 -5.95 -10.70
CA LYS A 407 26.90 -6.47 -11.99
C LYS A 407 26.39 -7.90 -11.85
N LEU A 408 25.22 -8.14 -12.39
CA LEU A 408 24.65 -9.47 -12.53
C LEU A 408 25.29 -10.18 -13.74
N LYS A 409 25.31 -11.52 -13.71
CA LYS A 409 26.04 -12.40 -14.64
C LYS A 409 25.11 -13.42 -15.30
#